data_AF-A0A967Z9N2-F1
#
_entry.id   AF-A0A967Z9N2-F1
#
_cell.length_a   1.000
_cell.length_b   1.000
_cell.length_c   1.000
_cell.angle_alpha   90.00
_cell.angle_beta   90.00
_cell.angle_gamma   90.00
#
_symmetry.space_group_name_H-M   'P 1'
#
loop_
_entity.id
_entity.type
_entity.pdbx_description
1 polymer ?
#
loop_
_entity_poly.entity_id
_entity_poly.type
_entity_poly.pdbx_seq_one_letter_code
_entity_poly.pdbx_strand_id
1 'polypeptide(L)'
;MAESKDKTPDYRKYLKPEIVSKLSSMDLRARLVVEGFITGMHKSPYHGFSVEFAEHRQYMPGDEIKNVDWKVYGKTDRFYVKQFEEETNLKSYLLMDASASMGYTSNGITKLDYGIYLAGALTYMMIRQRDAVGLLTFDDKIRRYLPPRSVNTYLHQILMELDATRSSSRTNLSVALHQMAERVKRRGLIILFSDLFDDPKTVLSGLKHFRHKKHEVIVFHILDPLELSFEFEQDAVFRDVETGEQINTQPWHIRKDYQNQVAGFIDDYKKVCRENQIDYVTLNTSESYERALVEYLLKRKRIGG
;
A
#
# COMPACT_ATOMS: atom_id res chain seq x y z
N MET A 1 17.75 -17.58 47.59
CA MET A 1 17.87 -16.11 47.59
C MET A 1 17.57 -15.65 46.16
N ALA A 2 16.50 -14.86 46.05
CA ALA A 2 15.78 -14.33 44.87
C ALA A 2 16.65 -13.65 43.80
N GLU A 3 16.23 -13.36 42.56
CA GLU A 3 15.05 -13.61 41.72
C GLU A 3 15.47 -13.23 40.30
N SER A 4 15.07 -14.00 39.28
CA SER A 4 15.03 -13.56 37.89
C SER A 4 13.83 -12.62 37.68
N LYS A 5 14.05 -11.39 37.21
CA LYS A 5 12.95 -10.53 36.73
C LYS A 5 13.04 -10.31 35.22
N ASP A 6 12.13 -11.03 34.58
CA ASP A 6 11.62 -10.87 33.24
C ASP A 6 11.25 -9.40 32.94
N LYS A 7 11.80 -8.82 31.87
CA LYS A 7 11.45 -7.47 31.40
C LYS A 7 10.40 -7.61 30.31
N THR A 8 9.15 -7.82 30.68
CA THR A 8 8.02 -7.58 29.79
C THR A 8 8.01 -6.10 29.37
N PRO A 9 8.00 -5.76 28.07
CA PRO A 9 7.88 -4.38 27.63
C PRO A 9 6.53 -3.80 28.08
N ASP A 10 6.59 -2.73 28.87
CA ASP A 10 5.42 -2.07 29.45
C ASP A 10 4.59 -1.38 28.35
N TYR A 11 3.57 -2.10 27.89
CA TYR A 11 2.63 -1.68 26.85
C TYR A 11 1.77 -0.48 27.27
N ARG A 12 1.70 -0.16 28.57
CA ARG A 12 0.90 0.95 29.09
C ARG A 12 1.43 2.32 28.68
N LYS A 13 2.72 2.42 28.32
CA LYS A 13 3.32 3.67 27.81
C LYS A 13 2.81 4.08 26.42
N TYR A 14 2.28 3.13 25.65
CA TYR A 14 1.70 3.37 24.32
C TYR A 14 0.19 3.67 24.37
N LEU A 15 -0.44 3.55 25.54
CA LEU A 15 -1.87 3.80 25.78
C LEU A 15 -2.10 5.20 26.38
N LYS A 16 -1.32 6.21 25.98
CA LYS A 16 -1.61 7.59 26.38
C LYS A 16 -2.98 8.00 25.79
N PRO A 17 -3.88 8.62 26.56
CA PRO A 17 -5.23 8.97 26.08
C PRO A 17 -5.23 9.76 24.75
N GLU A 18 -4.26 10.64 24.56
CA GLU A 18 -4.05 11.42 23.33
C GLU A 18 -3.70 10.53 22.13
N ILE A 19 -2.86 9.52 22.34
CA ILE A 19 -2.47 8.53 21.33
C ILE A 19 -3.66 7.62 21.02
N VAL A 20 -4.41 7.19 22.04
CA VAL A 20 -5.62 6.36 21.88
C VAL A 20 -6.74 7.10 21.13
N SER A 21 -6.89 8.41 21.34
CA SER A 21 -7.87 9.25 20.63
C SER A 21 -7.51 9.47 19.16
N LYS A 22 -6.22 9.68 18.86
CA LYS A 22 -5.75 9.73 17.46
C LYS A 22 -5.89 8.36 16.78
N LEU A 23 -5.53 7.29 17.48
CA LEU A 23 -5.68 5.92 17.01
C LEU A 23 -7.12 5.53 16.73
N SER A 24 -8.06 5.90 17.63
CA SER A 24 -9.47 5.61 17.42
C SER A 24 -9.98 6.28 16.15
N SER A 25 -9.50 7.49 15.82
CA SER A 25 -9.89 8.17 14.59
C SER A 25 -9.41 7.43 13.32
N MET A 26 -8.18 6.92 13.30
CA MET A 26 -7.65 6.24 12.12
C MET A 26 -8.11 4.78 12.00
N ASP A 27 -8.23 4.06 13.12
CA ASP A 27 -8.85 2.72 13.16
C ASP A 27 -10.32 2.80 12.69
N LEU A 28 -11.05 3.81 13.15
CA LEU A 28 -12.43 4.04 12.72
C LEU A 28 -12.51 4.34 11.22
N ARG A 29 -11.64 5.21 10.68
CA ARG A 29 -11.60 5.51 9.23
C ARG A 29 -11.29 4.26 8.41
N ALA A 30 -10.24 3.52 8.77
CA ALA A 30 -9.88 2.26 8.10
C ALA A 30 -11.02 1.25 8.16
N ARG A 31 -11.70 1.15 9.30
CA ARG A 31 -12.88 0.28 9.49
C ARG A 31 -14.07 0.73 8.64
N LEU A 32 -14.38 2.02 8.61
CA LEU A 32 -15.50 2.59 7.83
C LEU A 32 -15.33 2.33 6.34
N VAL A 33 -14.11 2.49 5.81
CA VAL A 33 -13.79 2.13 4.41
C VAL A 33 -14.15 0.68 4.12
N VAL A 34 -13.74 -0.22 5.03
CA VAL A 34 -13.89 -1.66 4.85
C VAL A 34 -15.34 -2.11 5.08
N GLU A 35 -16.02 -1.62 6.11
CA GLU A 35 -17.40 -1.97 6.45
C GLU A 35 -18.43 -1.34 5.49
N GLY A 36 -18.22 -0.10 5.03
CA GLY A 36 -18.99 0.52 3.96
C GLY A 36 -18.87 -0.23 2.63
N PHE A 37 -17.68 -0.76 2.33
CA PHE A 37 -17.46 -1.64 1.18
C PHE A 37 -18.15 -3.01 1.31
N ILE A 38 -18.15 -3.61 2.50
CA ILE A 38 -18.79 -4.92 2.75
C ILE A 38 -20.32 -4.85 2.63
N THR A 39 -20.92 -3.74 3.06
CA THR A 39 -22.38 -3.57 3.09
C THR A 39 -22.98 -3.25 1.71
N GLY A 40 -22.23 -2.63 0.80
CA GLY A 40 -22.67 -2.34 -0.57
C GLY A 40 -22.57 -3.51 -1.56
N MET A 41 -21.85 -4.59 -1.23
CA MET A 41 -21.70 -5.75 -2.11
C MET A 41 -22.24 -7.03 -1.45
N HIS A 42 -23.43 -7.47 -1.90
CA HIS A 42 -23.89 -8.82 -1.61
C HIS A 42 -22.84 -9.83 -2.16
N LYS A 43 -22.25 -10.60 -1.24
CA LYS A 43 -21.05 -11.46 -1.38
C LYS A 43 -19.71 -10.71 -1.26
N SER A 44 -19.29 -10.66 0.00
CA SER A 44 -17.92 -10.55 0.50
C SER A 44 -16.78 -10.74 -0.55
N PRO A 45 -15.99 -9.70 -0.84
CA PRO A 45 -14.95 -9.69 -1.87
C PRO A 45 -13.53 -9.90 -1.32
N TYR A 46 -13.35 -10.57 -0.18
CA TYR A 46 -12.04 -10.74 0.49
C TYR A 46 -10.98 -11.56 -0.31
N HIS A 47 -11.20 -11.82 -1.60
CA HIS A 47 -10.37 -12.66 -2.47
C HIS A 47 -9.31 -11.88 -3.27
N GLY A 48 -9.21 -10.55 -3.11
CA GLY A 48 -8.40 -9.69 -3.99
C GLY A 48 -6.89 -9.69 -3.75
N PHE A 49 -6.42 -10.19 -2.61
CA PHE A 49 -4.99 -10.23 -2.25
C PHE A 49 -4.40 -11.65 -2.23
N SER A 50 -5.26 -12.64 -2.07
CA SER A 50 -4.88 -14.05 -2.00
C SER A 50 -5.66 -14.81 -3.06
N VAL A 51 -4.96 -15.27 -4.08
CA VAL A 51 -5.49 -16.28 -4.98
C VAL A 51 -5.42 -17.59 -4.21
N GLU A 52 -6.58 -18.12 -3.78
CA GLU A 52 -7.06 -19.44 -4.21
C GLU A 52 -8.38 -19.82 -3.53
N PHE A 53 -9.22 -20.51 -4.30
CA PHE A 53 -10.59 -20.92 -4.00
C PHE A 53 -10.56 -22.30 -3.34
N ALA A 54 -11.04 -22.44 -2.11
CA ALA A 54 -11.17 -23.74 -1.45
C ALA A 54 -12.61 -24.25 -1.56
N GLU A 55 -12.86 -25.22 -2.45
CA GLU A 55 -14.09 -26.00 -2.45
C GLU A 55 -13.80 -27.48 -2.17
N HIS A 56 -14.66 -28.12 -1.38
CA HIS A 56 -14.64 -29.57 -1.26
C HIS A 56 -15.02 -30.18 -2.60
N ARG A 57 -14.06 -30.85 -3.24
CA ARG A 57 -14.29 -31.57 -4.49
C ARG A 57 -14.61 -33.02 -4.19
N GLN A 58 -15.58 -33.58 -4.91
CA GLN A 58 -15.83 -35.02 -4.88
C GLN A 58 -14.59 -35.76 -5.42
N TYR A 59 -14.19 -36.83 -4.74
CA TYR A 59 -13.04 -37.66 -5.12
C TYR A 59 -13.21 -38.22 -6.53
N MET A 60 -12.15 -38.14 -7.34
CA MET A 60 -12.06 -38.79 -8.64
C MET A 60 -10.93 -39.83 -8.66
N PRO A 61 -11.05 -40.91 -9.45
CA PRO A 61 -9.97 -41.87 -9.65
C PRO A 61 -8.70 -41.18 -10.12
N GLY A 62 -7.62 -41.26 -9.33
CA GLY A 62 -6.36 -40.55 -9.57
C GLY A 62 -5.98 -39.56 -8.47
N ASP A 63 -6.94 -39.16 -7.62
CA ASP A 63 -6.66 -38.35 -6.43
C ASP A 63 -5.89 -39.15 -5.38
N GLU A 64 -4.95 -38.50 -4.70
CA GLU A 64 -4.21 -39.12 -3.61
C GLU A 64 -5.12 -39.37 -2.40
N ILE A 65 -5.23 -40.65 -2.00
CA ILE A 65 -6.08 -41.11 -0.87
C ILE A 65 -5.74 -40.38 0.44
N LYS A 66 -4.51 -39.90 0.60
CA LYS A 66 -4.05 -39.15 1.79
C LYS A 66 -4.81 -37.83 2.00
N ASN A 67 -5.39 -37.26 0.94
CA ASN A 67 -6.10 -35.99 0.97
C ASN A 67 -7.62 -36.16 1.23
N VAL A 68 -8.12 -37.38 1.42
CA VAL A 68 -9.55 -37.64 1.66
C VAL A 68 -9.98 -37.15 3.04
N ASP A 69 -11.11 -36.44 3.12
CA ASP A 69 -11.72 -36.06 4.40
C ASP A 69 -12.54 -37.20 5.00
N TRP A 70 -11.89 -38.02 5.83
CA TRP A 70 -12.53 -39.11 6.55
C TRP A 70 -13.66 -38.65 7.50
N LYS A 71 -13.67 -37.39 7.94
CA LYS A 71 -14.70 -36.84 8.83
C LYS A 71 -15.98 -36.51 8.06
N VAL A 72 -15.86 -36.03 6.82
CA VAL A 72 -17.01 -35.80 5.92
C VAL A 72 -17.54 -37.14 5.41
N TYR A 73 -16.65 -38.08 5.10
CA TYR A 73 -17.01 -39.45 4.74
C TYR A 73 -17.88 -40.09 5.84
N GLY A 74 -17.44 -40.04 7.10
CA GLY A 74 -18.21 -40.62 8.23
C GLY A 74 -19.58 -39.99 8.49
N LYS A 75 -19.93 -38.87 7.84
CA LYS A 75 -21.24 -38.22 7.95
C LYS A 75 -22.11 -38.34 6.71
N THR A 76 -21.51 -38.49 5.54
CA THR A 76 -22.20 -38.36 4.24
C THR A 76 -22.06 -39.59 3.36
N ASP A 77 -21.23 -40.56 3.77
CA ASP A 77 -20.91 -41.79 3.01
C ASP A 77 -20.42 -41.51 1.58
N ARG A 78 -19.85 -40.31 1.38
CA ARG A 78 -19.30 -39.82 0.11
C ARG A 78 -17.86 -39.40 0.29
N PHE A 79 -17.02 -39.76 -0.66
CA PHE A 79 -15.61 -39.40 -0.68
C PHE A 79 -15.44 -37.96 -1.18
N TYR A 80 -14.97 -37.10 -0.27
CA TYR A 80 -14.53 -35.74 -0.59
C TYR A 80 -13.03 -35.64 -0.35
N VAL A 81 -12.34 -34.93 -1.24
CA VAL A 81 -10.93 -34.60 -1.08
C VAL A 81 -10.84 -33.22 -0.45
N LYS A 82 -10.06 -33.11 0.64
CA LYS A 82 -9.64 -31.83 1.17
C LYS A 82 -8.74 -31.16 0.14
N GLN A 83 -9.27 -30.15 -0.55
CA GLN A 83 -8.39 -29.12 -1.07
C GLN A 83 -7.89 -28.35 0.15
N PHE A 84 -6.59 -28.41 0.41
CA PHE A 84 -5.98 -27.57 1.44
C PHE A 84 -6.18 -26.12 1.00
N GLU A 85 -6.78 -25.28 1.85
CA GLU A 85 -6.47 -23.86 1.80
C GLU A 85 -4.94 -23.78 1.95
N GLU A 86 -4.23 -23.45 0.88
CA GLU A 86 -3.00 -22.72 1.10
C GLU A 86 -3.42 -21.43 1.80
N GLU A 87 -3.34 -21.42 3.13
CA GLU A 87 -3.29 -20.16 3.88
C GLU A 87 -2.13 -19.40 3.26
N THR A 88 -2.45 -18.49 2.34
CA THR A 88 -1.45 -17.62 1.72
C THR A 88 -0.81 -16.87 2.87
N ASN A 89 0.38 -17.29 3.27
CA ASN A 89 1.21 -16.54 4.19
C ASN A 89 1.80 -15.34 3.40
N LEU A 90 0.93 -14.55 2.76
CA LEU A 90 1.32 -13.41 1.95
C LEU A 90 2.03 -12.43 2.87
N LYS A 91 3.21 -12.01 2.43
CA LYS A 91 3.99 -10.98 3.11
C LYS A 91 3.86 -9.70 2.32
N SER A 92 3.13 -8.75 2.87
CA SER A 92 2.95 -7.43 2.30
C SER A 92 3.92 -6.46 2.95
N TYR A 93 4.55 -5.62 2.14
CA TYR A 93 5.44 -4.54 2.55
C TYR A 93 4.86 -3.24 2.02
N LEU A 94 4.39 -2.39 2.94
CA LEU A 94 3.91 -1.05 2.62
C LEU A 94 5.09 -0.11 2.64
N LEU A 95 5.40 0.51 1.50
CA LEU A 95 6.47 1.47 1.31
C LEU A 95 5.81 2.85 1.20
N MET A 96 5.92 3.64 2.26
CA MET A 96 5.33 4.97 2.34
C MET A 96 6.40 6.03 2.10
N ASP A 97 6.25 6.78 1.01
CA ASP A 97 7.07 7.95 0.72
C ASP A 97 6.64 9.12 1.62
N ALA A 98 7.61 9.66 2.36
CA ALA A 98 7.48 10.82 3.23
C ALA A 98 8.44 11.95 2.82
N SER A 99 8.72 12.04 1.52
CA SER A 99 9.40 13.17 0.87
C SER A 99 8.67 14.50 1.08
N ALA A 100 9.31 15.61 0.68
CA ALA A 100 8.71 16.94 0.78
C ALA A 100 7.48 17.11 -0.11
N SER A 101 7.54 16.58 -1.34
CA SER A 101 6.47 16.70 -2.34
C SER A 101 5.18 16.01 -1.89
N MET A 102 5.29 14.91 -1.14
CA MET A 102 4.15 14.22 -0.51
C MET A 102 3.39 15.09 0.50
N GLY A 103 4.00 16.15 1.02
CA GLY A 103 3.34 17.12 1.91
C GLY A 103 2.43 18.13 1.22
N TYR A 104 2.39 18.16 -0.12
CA TYR A 104 1.59 19.13 -0.88
C TYR A 104 0.09 18.83 -0.82
N THR A 105 -0.73 19.89 -0.88
CA THR A 105 -2.19 19.83 -0.93
C THR A 105 -2.78 21.07 -1.60
N SER A 106 -3.79 20.89 -2.45
CA SER A 106 -4.68 21.97 -2.93
C SER A 106 -6.06 21.95 -2.27
N ASN A 107 -6.53 20.78 -1.83
CA ASN A 107 -7.91 20.56 -1.37
C ASN A 107 -8.03 20.08 0.09
N GLY A 108 -7.03 20.40 0.93
CA GLY A 108 -7.08 20.20 2.38
C GLY A 108 -6.61 18.83 2.89
N ILE A 109 -6.46 17.84 2.02
CA ILE A 109 -5.77 16.57 2.31
C ILE A 109 -4.43 16.52 1.58
N THR A 110 -3.35 16.20 2.30
CA THR A 110 -2.03 16.04 1.67
C THR A 110 -1.92 14.72 0.93
N LYS A 111 -1.02 14.64 -0.06
CA LYS A 111 -0.71 13.35 -0.73
C LYS A 111 -0.26 12.28 0.26
N LEU A 112 0.50 12.67 1.29
CA LEU A 112 0.92 11.81 2.39
C LEU A 112 -0.27 11.30 3.22
N ASP A 113 -1.18 12.18 3.64
CA ASP A 113 -2.37 11.77 4.41
C ASP A 113 -3.25 10.81 3.61
N TYR A 114 -3.41 11.09 2.31
CA TYR A 114 -4.12 10.22 1.38
C TYR A 114 -3.49 8.82 1.32
N GLY A 115 -2.16 8.75 1.18
CA GLY A 115 -1.39 7.51 1.22
C GLY A 115 -1.53 6.79 2.56
N ILE A 116 -1.47 7.50 3.69
CA ILE A 116 -1.64 6.96 5.04
C ILE A 116 -3.02 6.30 5.19
N TYR A 117 -4.09 6.93 4.73
CA TYR A 117 -5.43 6.36 4.83
C TYR A 117 -5.59 5.10 3.97
N LEU A 118 -5.04 5.09 2.75
CA LEU A 118 -5.02 3.89 1.91
C LEU A 118 -4.21 2.75 2.55
N ALA A 119 -3.00 3.06 3.02
CA ALA A 119 -2.14 2.10 3.69
C ALA A 119 -2.80 1.53 4.96
N GLY A 120 -3.49 2.37 5.74
CA GLY A 120 -4.24 1.96 6.91
C GLY A 120 -5.39 1.02 6.57
N ALA A 121 -6.19 1.35 5.55
CA ALA A 121 -7.28 0.49 5.08
C ALA A 121 -6.76 -0.86 4.56
N LEU A 122 -5.69 -0.86 3.77
CA LEU A 122 -5.04 -2.07 3.27
C LEU A 122 -4.47 -2.94 4.41
N THR A 123 -3.80 -2.31 5.39
CA THR A 123 -3.29 -3.00 6.58
C THR A 123 -4.42 -3.71 7.33
N TYR A 124 -5.53 -3.00 7.55
CA TYR A 124 -6.70 -3.55 8.23
C TYR A 124 -7.27 -4.77 7.49
N MET A 125 -7.45 -4.66 6.17
CA MET A 125 -7.95 -5.74 5.33
C MET A 125 -7.05 -6.98 5.38
N MET A 126 -5.75 -6.79 5.18
CA MET A 126 -4.76 -7.87 5.14
C MET A 126 -4.62 -8.58 6.49
N ILE A 127 -4.53 -7.84 7.60
CA ILE A 127 -4.45 -8.43 8.94
C ILE A 127 -5.72 -9.22 9.29
N ARG A 128 -6.90 -8.74 8.87
CA ARG A 128 -8.15 -9.52 9.01
C ARG A 128 -8.14 -10.82 8.21
N GLN A 129 -7.44 -10.86 7.08
CA GLN A 129 -7.22 -12.07 6.27
C GLN A 129 -6.07 -12.95 6.79
N ARG A 130 -5.44 -12.57 7.92
CA ARG A 130 -4.28 -13.24 8.51
C ARG A 130 -3.00 -13.13 7.67
N ASP A 131 -2.95 -12.20 6.72
CA ASP A 131 -1.73 -11.88 5.98
C ASP A 131 -0.74 -11.12 6.87
N ALA A 132 0.55 -11.29 6.58
CA ALA A 132 1.60 -10.57 7.29
C ALA A 132 1.84 -9.22 6.62
N VAL A 133 1.65 -8.12 7.36
CA VAL A 133 1.87 -6.76 6.85
C VAL A 133 3.06 -6.14 7.56
N GLY A 134 3.99 -5.56 6.80
CA GLY A 134 5.08 -4.74 7.28
C GLY A 134 4.96 -3.32 6.72
N LEU A 135 5.59 -2.37 7.41
CA LEU A 135 5.61 -0.96 7.01
C LEU A 135 7.06 -0.48 6.92
N LEU A 136 7.33 0.31 5.90
CA LEU A 136 8.59 1.01 5.72
C LEU A 136 8.28 2.44 5.30
N THR A 137 8.70 3.40 6.12
CA THR A 137 8.59 4.84 5.80
C THR A 137 9.96 5.36 5.43
N PHE A 138 10.02 6.17 4.38
CA PHE A 138 11.30 6.66 3.85
C PHE A 138 11.15 8.06 3.25
N ASP A 139 12.28 8.73 3.09
CA ASP A 139 12.47 9.98 2.36
C ASP A 139 13.76 9.87 1.54
N ASP A 140 14.79 10.66 1.83
CA ASP A 140 16.15 10.45 1.32
C ASP A 140 16.83 9.21 1.92
N LYS A 141 16.27 8.67 3.00
CA LYS A 141 16.73 7.43 3.65
C LYS A 141 15.57 6.66 4.27
N ILE A 142 15.86 5.44 4.70
CA ILE A 142 14.90 4.65 5.48
C ILE A 142 14.75 5.28 6.88
N ARG A 143 13.53 5.72 7.23
CA ARG A 143 13.22 6.28 8.55
C ARG A 143 12.79 5.20 9.53
N ARG A 144 11.84 4.37 9.11
CA ARG A 144 11.30 3.29 9.93
C ARG A 144 11.17 2.02 9.12
N TYR A 145 11.44 0.90 9.78
CA TYR A 145 11.14 -0.41 9.25
C TYR A 145 10.46 -1.27 10.32
N LEU A 146 9.25 -1.72 9.99
CA LEU A 146 8.41 -2.62 10.74
C LEU A 146 8.28 -3.92 9.91
N PRO A 147 8.91 -5.03 10.34
CA PRO A 147 8.93 -6.28 9.56
C PRO A 147 7.53 -6.93 9.48
N PRO A 148 7.17 -7.63 8.40
CA PRO A 148 5.82 -8.18 8.27
C PRO A 148 5.42 -9.16 9.37
N ARG A 149 4.25 -8.93 9.99
CA ARG A 149 3.60 -9.83 10.96
C ARG A 149 2.09 -9.83 10.74
N SER A 150 1.44 -10.96 11.06
CA SER A 150 -0.01 -11.17 10.86
C SER A 150 -0.85 -11.04 12.14
N VAL A 151 -0.24 -10.54 13.23
CA VAL A 151 -0.92 -10.46 14.53
C VAL A 151 -1.75 -9.18 14.62
N ASN A 152 -2.97 -9.26 15.16
CA ASN A 152 -3.86 -8.10 15.28
C ASN A 152 -3.27 -6.96 16.14
N THR A 153 -2.47 -7.27 17.16
CA THR A 153 -1.74 -6.25 17.93
C THR A 153 -0.74 -5.46 17.07
N TYR A 154 -0.30 -6.01 15.94
CA TYR A 154 0.59 -5.35 15.00
C TYR A 154 -0.12 -4.31 14.13
N LEU A 155 -1.43 -4.46 13.89
CA LEU A 155 -2.26 -3.46 13.22
C LEU A 155 -2.09 -2.10 13.89
N HIS A 156 -2.28 -2.05 15.22
CA HIS A 156 -2.17 -0.80 15.97
C HIS A 156 -0.78 -0.18 15.88
N GLN A 157 0.28 -0.99 15.86
CA GLN A 157 1.65 -0.46 15.72
C GLN A 157 1.88 0.17 14.34
N ILE A 158 1.38 -0.45 13.27
CA ILE A 158 1.46 0.11 11.92
C ILE A 158 0.65 1.39 11.82
N LEU A 159 -0.59 1.40 12.33
CA LEU A 159 -1.43 2.60 12.33
C LEU A 159 -0.79 3.74 13.14
N MET A 160 -0.22 3.47 14.32
CA MET A 160 0.51 4.51 15.07
C MET A 160 1.66 5.11 14.29
N GLU A 161 2.45 4.26 13.61
CA GLU A 161 3.60 4.72 12.84
C GLU A 161 3.17 5.53 11.61
N LEU A 162 2.11 5.10 10.91
CA LEU A 162 1.53 5.86 9.80
C LEU A 162 1.03 7.23 10.27
N ASP A 163 0.23 7.31 11.34
CA ASP A 163 -0.29 8.58 11.88
C ASP A 163 0.81 9.51 12.41
N ALA A 164 1.95 8.96 12.85
CA ALA A 164 3.11 9.73 13.28
C ALA A 164 3.99 10.21 12.11
N THR A 165 3.80 9.68 10.91
CA THR A 165 4.62 10.01 9.74
C THR A 165 4.32 11.43 9.26
N ARG A 166 5.37 12.22 8.99
CA ARG A 166 5.28 13.60 8.48
C ARG A 166 6.19 13.74 7.27
N SER A 167 5.89 14.62 6.33
CA SER A 167 6.78 14.90 5.20
C SER A 167 8.11 15.50 5.66
N SER A 168 9.18 15.23 4.91
CA SER A 168 10.51 15.86 5.11
C SER A 168 10.61 17.18 4.34
N SER A 169 11.79 17.79 4.42
CA SER A 169 12.25 18.86 3.54
C SER A 169 13.10 18.39 2.34
N ARG A 170 13.23 17.07 2.09
CA ARG A 170 14.10 16.51 1.04
C ARG A 170 13.39 15.44 0.22
N THR A 171 13.84 15.25 -1.02
CA THR A 171 13.30 14.26 -1.96
C THR A 171 14.47 13.46 -2.55
N ASN A 172 14.54 12.15 -2.27
CA ASN A 172 15.43 11.21 -2.95
C ASN A 172 14.89 9.77 -2.80
N LEU A 173 13.87 9.47 -3.60
CA LEU A 173 13.13 8.20 -3.61
C LEU A 173 14.02 7.06 -4.12
N SER A 174 14.86 7.33 -5.12
CA SER A 174 15.64 6.31 -5.83
C SER A 174 16.62 5.54 -4.94
N VAL A 175 17.40 6.22 -4.10
CA VAL A 175 18.37 5.60 -3.19
C VAL A 175 17.65 4.72 -2.16
N ALA A 176 16.52 5.20 -1.64
CA ALA A 176 15.73 4.46 -0.68
C ALA A 176 15.19 3.15 -1.28
N LEU A 177 14.64 3.18 -2.51
CA LEU A 177 14.11 1.98 -3.19
C LEU A 177 15.14 0.87 -3.36
N HIS A 178 16.37 1.21 -3.75
CA HIS A 178 17.43 0.22 -3.90
C HIS A 178 17.83 -0.41 -2.55
N GLN A 179 18.02 0.40 -1.51
CA GLN A 179 18.34 -0.09 -0.16
C GLN A 179 17.21 -0.96 0.41
N MET A 180 15.95 -0.61 0.13
CA MET A 180 14.79 -1.39 0.53
C MET A 180 14.75 -2.74 -0.17
N ALA A 181 14.99 -2.78 -1.49
CA ALA A 181 15.02 -4.01 -2.26
C ALA A 181 16.08 -4.99 -1.74
N GLU A 182 17.18 -4.52 -1.16
CA GLU A 182 18.18 -5.37 -0.50
C GLU A 182 17.74 -5.92 0.86
N ARG A 183 17.01 -5.12 1.65
CA ARG A 183 16.52 -5.52 2.97
C ARG A 183 15.36 -6.51 2.89
N VAL A 184 14.51 -6.40 1.87
CA VAL A 184 13.40 -7.32 1.64
C VAL A 184 13.94 -8.62 1.04
N LYS A 185 14.15 -9.63 1.89
CA LYS A 185 14.76 -10.92 1.48
C LYS A 185 13.76 -11.98 1.04
N ARG A 186 12.51 -11.91 1.49
CA ARG A 186 11.49 -12.92 1.22
C ARG A 186 10.48 -12.39 0.23
N ARG A 187 10.18 -13.19 -0.80
CA ARG A 187 9.10 -12.92 -1.77
C ARG A 187 7.83 -12.51 -1.04
N GLY A 188 7.15 -11.52 -1.62
CA GLY A 188 5.97 -10.91 -1.06
C GLY A 188 5.41 -9.82 -1.98
N LEU A 189 4.36 -9.17 -1.51
CA LEU A 189 3.73 -8.04 -2.16
C LEU A 189 4.36 -6.74 -1.68
N ILE A 190 4.89 -5.94 -2.60
CA ILE A 190 5.40 -4.60 -2.36
C ILE A 190 4.33 -3.60 -2.78
N ILE A 191 3.95 -2.69 -1.90
CA ILE A 191 2.97 -1.64 -2.18
C ILE A 191 3.63 -0.30 -1.91
N LEU A 192 3.94 0.44 -2.98
CA LEU A 192 4.53 1.77 -2.91
C LEU A 192 3.44 2.84 -2.96
N PHE A 193 3.49 3.79 -2.02
CA PHE A 193 2.68 5.01 -2.01
C PHE A 193 3.63 6.19 -2.18
N SER A 194 3.57 6.87 -3.33
CA SER A 194 4.47 7.96 -3.67
C SER A 194 3.86 8.81 -4.79
N ASP A 195 4.30 10.05 -4.92
CA ASP A 195 4.05 10.89 -6.09
C ASP A 195 5.11 10.72 -7.19
N LEU A 196 6.05 9.79 -6.98
CA LEU A 196 7.13 9.42 -7.91
C LEU A 196 7.96 10.61 -8.41
N PHE A 197 7.98 11.71 -7.65
CA PHE A 197 8.62 12.96 -8.02
C PHE A 197 10.15 12.89 -7.83
N ASP A 198 10.81 12.09 -8.69
CA ASP A 198 12.26 11.86 -8.76
C ASP A 198 12.61 11.38 -10.18
N ASP A 199 13.89 11.15 -10.49
CA ASP A 199 14.33 10.69 -11.81
C ASP A 199 13.67 9.34 -12.19
N PRO A 200 12.88 9.29 -13.28
CA PRO A 200 12.15 8.08 -13.68
C PRO A 200 13.05 6.86 -13.88
N LYS A 201 14.25 7.05 -14.42
CA LYS A 201 15.13 5.92 -14.74
C LYS A 201 15.57 5.19 -13.48
N THR A 202 15.96 5.93 -12.45
CA THR A 202 16.40 5.36 -11.18
C THR A 202 15.25 4.75 -10.38
N VAL A 203 14.08 5.42 -10.31
CA VAL A 203 12.88 4.88 -9.65
C VAL A 203 12.42 3.57 -10.31
N LEU A 204 12.32 3.56 -11.65
CA LEU A 204 11.93 2.37 -12.41
C LEU A 204 12.96 1.23 -12.25
N SER A 205 14.25 1.54 -12.14
CA SER A 205 15.30 0.55 -11.84
C SER A 205 15.07 -0.10 -10.46
N GLY A 206 14.75 0.69 -9.44
CA GLY A 206 14.38 0.19 -8.11
C GLY A 206 13.15 -0.72 -8.14
N LEU A 207 12.10 -0.32 -8.86
CA LEU A 207 10.88 -1.13 -9.02
C LEU A 207 11.16 -2.46 -9.75
N LYS A 208 11.98 -2.43 -10.81
CA LYS A 208 12.43 -3.63 -11.53
C LYS A 208 13.23 -4.55 -10.63
N HIS A 209 14.05 -4.00 -9.73
CA HIS A 209 14.82 -4.81 -8.77
C HIS A 209 13.89 -5.66 -7.88
N PHE A 210 12.78 -5.11 -7.38
CA PHE A 210 11.78 -5.90 -6.66
C PHE A 210 11.21 -7.03 -7.53
N ARG A 211 10.86 -6.76 -8.79
CA ARG A 211 10.37 -7.78 -9.74
C ARG A 211 11.41 -8.86 -10.01
N HIS A 212 12.69 -8.52 -10.18
CA HIS A 212 13.78 -9.49 -10.33
C HIS A 212 13.91 -10.43 -9.12
N LYS A 213 13.59 -9.94 -7.92
CA LYS A 213 13.48 -10.75 -6.69
C LYS A 213 12.15 -11.48 -6.53
N LYS A 214 11.34 -11.54 -7.59
CA LYS A 214 10.03 -12.23 -7.68
C LYS A 214 8.94 -11.63 -6.80
N HIS A 215 9.09 -10.38 -6.37
CA HIS A 215 8.03 -9.66 -5.65
C HIS A 215 6.91 -9.27 -6.60
N GLU A 216 5.67 -9.35 -6.14
CA GLU A 216 4.58 -8.57 -6.74
C GLU A 216 4.74 -7.10 -6.33
N VAL A 217 4.47 -6.17 -7.23
CA VAL A 217 4.67 -4.75 -6.98
C VAL A 217 3.42 -3.99 -7.43
N ILE A 218 2.88 -3.20 -6.51
CA ILE A 218 1.81 -2.24 -6.76
C ILE A 218 2.39 -0.86 -6.47
N VAL A 219 2.15 0.08 -7.38
CA VAL A 219 2.52 1.48 -7.22
C VAL A 219 1.24 2.31 -7.24
N PHE A 220 0.91 2.89 -6.09
CA PHE A 220 -0.08 3.94 -5.96
C PHE A 220 0.62 5.28 -6.17
N HIS A 221 0.48 5.81 -7.38
CA HIS A 221 0.97 7.12 -7.78
C HIS A 221 -0.07 8.18 -7.36
N ILE A 222 0.21 8.88 -6.26
CA ILE A 222 -0.71 9.85 -5.66
C ILE A 222 -0.39 11.24 -6.21
N LEU A 223 -1.37 11.88 -6.82
CA LEU A 223 -1.25 13.17 -7.48
C LEU A 223 -2.28 14.16 -6.94
N ASP A 224 -1.87 15.40 -6.79
CA ASP A 224 -2.79 16.48 -6.45
C ASP A 224 -3.46 17.03 -7.73
N PRO A 225 -4.77 17.38 -7.72
CA PRO A 225 -5.44 17.88 -8.90
C PRO A 225 -4.82 19.17 -9.45
N LEU A 226 -4.24 20.02 -8.60
CA LEU A 226 -3.58 21.25 -9.05
C LEU A 226 -2.22 20.97 -9.70
N GLU A 227 -1.54 19.89 -9.30
CA GLU A 227 -0.34 19.39 -9.99
C GLU A 227 -0.69 18.80 -11.37
N LEU A 228 -1.90 18.28 -11.57
CA LEU A 228 -2.34 17.77 -12.88
C LEU A 228 -2.83 18.89 -13.81
N SER A 229 -3.60 19.82 -13.27
CA SER A 229 -4.29 20.85 -14.05
C SER A 229 -3.45 22.12 -14.23
N PHE A 230 -2.49 22.35 -13.33
CA PHE A 230 -1.63 23.53 -13.28
C PHE A 230 -2.42 24.85 -13.32
N GLU A 231 -3.62 24.88 -12.69
CA GLU A 231 -4.51 26.06 -12.63
C GLU A 231 -4.04 27.09 -11.58
N PHE A 232 -2.79 27.53 -11.63
CA PHE A 232 -2.34 28.60 -10.73
C PHE A 232 -2.90 29.96 -11.18
N GLU A 233 -3.78 30.57 -10.37
CA GLU A 233 -4.47 31.83 -10.69
C GLU A 233 -3.63 33.11 -10.49
N GLN A 234 -2.57 33.04 -9.67
CA GLN A 234 -1.72 34.18 -9.35
C GLN A 234 -0.36 34.06 -10.06
N ASP A 235 0.28 35.19 -10.36
CA ASP A 235 1.70 35.27 -10.70
C ASP A 235 2.49 34.50 -9.62
N ALA A 236 2.84 33.26 -9.92
CA ALA A 236 3.44 32.35 -8.97
C ALA A 236 4.94 32.34 -9.18
N VAL A 237 5.68 32.65 -8.12
CA VAL A 237 7.11 32.36 -8.08
C VAL A 237 7.25 30.86 -7.89
N PHE A 238 7.46 30.14 -8.99
CA PHE A 238 7.74 28.71 -8.90
C PHE A 238 9.14 28.57 -8.33
N ARG A 239 9.21 28.09 -7.09
CA ARG A 239 10.47 27.72 -6.47
C ARG A 239 10.68 26.26 -6.74
N ASP A 240 11.74 25.96 -7.47
CA ASP A 240 12.25 24.59 -7.56
C ASP A 240 12.60 24.12 -6.13
N VAL A 241 11.98 23.02 -5.72
CA VAL A 241 12.10 22.45 -4.36
C VAL A 241 13.50 21.84 -4.14
N GLU A 242 14.20 21.47 -5.22
CA GLU A 242 15.50 20.81 -5.20
C GLU A 242 16.66 21.80 -5.35
N THR A 243 16.53 22.80 -6.22
CA THR A 243 17.59 23.78 -6.51
C THR A 243 17.39 25.12 -5.80
N GLY A 244 16.15 25.44 -5.42
CA GLY A 244 15.77 26.74 -4.86
C GLY A 244 15.66 27.86 -5.88
N GLU A 245 15.87 27.59 -7.18
CA GLU A 245 15.71 28.55 -8.26
C GLU A 245 14.26 29.04 -8.35
N GLN A 246 14.11 30.34 -8.54
CA GLN A 246 12.81 31.01 -8.65
C GLN A 246 12.56 31.36 -10.10
N ILE A 247 11.59 30.70 -10.72
CA ILE A 247 11.13 31.06 -12.05
C ILE A 247 9.92 31.97 -11.87
N ASN A 248 10.11 33.26 -12.17
CA ASN A 248 9.02 34.20 -12.35
C ASN A 248 8.45 34.00 -13.76
N THR A 249 7.41 33.18 -13.86
CA THR A 249 6.70 32.97 -15.12
C THR A 249 5.21 33.05 -14.88
N GLN A 250 4.49 33.45 -15.92
CA GLN A 250 3.04 33.48 -15.89
C GLN A 250 2.52 32.05 -16.10
N PRO A 251 1.84 31.43 -15.11
CA PRO A 251 1.48 30.01 -15.16
C PRO A 251 0.73 29.61 -16.44
N TRP A 252 -0.08 30.52 -17.00
CA TRP A 252 -0.86 30.24 -18.22
C TRP A 252 -0.01 30.05 -19.49
N HIS A 253 1.20 30.60 -19.56
CA HIS A 253 2.09 30.44 -20.73
C HIS A 253 2.68 29.03 -20.80
N ILE A 254 3.05 28.45 -19.66
CA ILE A 254 3.72 27.15 -19.58
C ILE A 254 2.76 25.99 -19.32
N ARG A 255 1.51 26.30 -18.99
CA ARG A 255 0.49 25.35 -18.58
C ARG A 255 0.34 24.15 -19.51
N LYS A 256 0.20 24.42 -20.81
CA LYS A 256 -0.03 23.36 -21.81
C LYS A 256 1.20 22.46 -21.94
N ASP A 257 2.39 23.06 -21.95
CA ASP A 257 3.64 22.32 -22.05
C ASP A 257 3.90 21.48 -20.79
N TYR A 258 3.61 22.02 -19.62
CA TYR A 258 3.66 21.30 -18.36
C TYR A 258 2.67 20.13 -18.32
N GLN A 259 1.41 20.35 -18.70
CA GLN A 259 0.40 19.29 -18.78
C GLN A 259 0.83 18.16 -19.73
N ASN A 260 1.41 18.49 -20.88
CA ASN A 260 1.95 17.51 -21.82
C ASN A 260 3.13 16.72 -21.21
N GLN A 261 4.02 17.38 -20.47
CA GLN A 261 5.13 16.73 -19.79
C GLN A 261 4.66 15.78 -18.69
N VAL A 262 3.70 16.21 -17.85
CA VAL A 262 3.12 15.36 -16.78
C VAL A 262 2.36 14.18 -17.39
N ALA A 263 1.58 14.40 -18.45
CA ALA A 263 0.89 13.32 -19.15
C ALA A 263 1.89 12.30 -19.74
N GLY A 264 2.94 12.78 -20.41
CA GLY A 264 4.02 11.93 -20.94
C GLY A 264 4.72 11.14 -19.84
N PHE A 265 5.06 11.79 -18.73
CA PHE A 265 5.64 11.15 -17.56
C PHE A 265 4.77 10.02 -17.00
N ILE A 266 3.47 10.28 -16.80
CA ILE A 266 2.52 9.28 -16.32
C ILE A 266 2.40 8.11 -17.29
N ASP A 267 2.36 8.37 -18.59
CA ASP A 267 2.23 7.34 -19.62
C ASP A 267 3.50 6.49 -19.76
N ASP A 268 4.68 7.09 -19.60
CA ASP A 268 5.95 6.36 -19.52
C ASP A 268 5.97 5.40 -18.34
N TYR A 269 5.57 5.85 -17.14
CA TYR A 269 5.43 4.96 -15.98
C TYR A 269 4.42 3.85 -16.22
N LYS A 270 3.23 4.17 -16.78
CA LYS A 270 2.22 3.14 -17.11
C LYS A 270 2.79 2.08 -18.05
N LYS A 271 3.51 2.50 -19.09
CA LYS A 271 4.08 1.61 -20.09
C LYS A 271 5.15 0.70 -19.46
N VAL A 272 6.14 1.30 -18.80
CA VAL A 272 7.25 0.52 -18.22
C VAL A 272 6.76 -0.38 -17.09
N CYS A 273 5.86 0.09 -16.23
CA CYS A 273 5.28 -0.75 -15.19
C CYS A 273 4.53 -1.96 -15.78
N ARG A 274 3.71 -1.74 -16.82
CA ARG A 274 2.98 -2.82 -17.50
C ARG A 274 3.93 -3.86 -18.12
N GLU A 275 4.97 -3.42 -18.82
CA GLU A 275 5.98 -4.31 -19.41
C GLU A 275 6.72 -5.15 -18.37
N ASN A 276 6.82 -4.67 -17.13
CA ASN A 276 7.52 -5.34 -16.02
C ASN A 276 6.57 -6.04 -15.04
N GLN A 277 5.28 -6.17 -15.38
CA GLN A 277 4.25 -6.79 -14.53
C GLN A 277 4.14 -6.11 -13.15
N ILE A 278 4.25 -4.78 -13.15
CA ILE A 278 4.01 -3.91 -11.99
C ILE A 278 2.62 -3.31 -12.18
N ASP A 279 1.77 -3.45 -11.15
CA ASP A 279 0.45 -2.83 -11.16
C ASP A 279 0.59 -1.35 -10.81
N TYR A 280 0.21 -0.48 -11.73
CA TYR A 280 0.37 0.97 -11.58
C TYR A 280 -0.99 1.64 -11.57
N VAL A 281 -1.23 2.38 -10.50
CA VAL A 281 -2.53 2.98 -10.17
C VAL A 281 -2.31 4.46 -9.91
N THR A 282 -2.86 5.31 -10.77
CA THR A 282 -2.88 6.75 -10.56
C THR A 282 -4.07 7.12 -9.68
N LEU A 283 -3.83 7.85 -8.60
CA LEU A 283 -4.83 8.32 -7.67
C LEU A 283 -4.81 9.83 -7.59
N ASN A 284 -5.99 10.44 -7.51
CA ASN A 284 -6.14 11.88 -7.38
C ASN A 284 -6.65 12.22 -5.96
N THR A 285 -5.99 13.14 -5.26
CA THR A 285 -6.36 13.53 -3.89
C THR A 285 -7.74 14.18 -3.78
N SER A 286 -8.33 14.65 -4.88
CA SER A 286 -9.72 15.13 -4.92
C SER A 286 -10.77 14.02 -4.89
N GLU A 287 -10.40 12.79 -5.25
CA GLU A 287 -11.29 11.63 -5.19
C GLU A 287 -11.25 11.02 -3.79
N SER A 288 -12.37 10.52 -3.28
CA SER A 288 -12.37 9.80 -2.00
C SER A 288 -11.44 8.59 -2.06
N TYR A 289 -10.50 8.49 -1.11
CA TYR A 289 -9.58 7.36 -0.96
C TYR A 289 -10.32 6.03 -0.82
N GLU A 290 -11.53 6.05 -0.23
CA GLU A 290 -12.41 4.88 -0.11
C GLU A 290 -12.80 4.36 -1.49
N ARG A 291 -13.29 5.26 -2.34
CA ARG A 291 -13.73 4.95 -3.70
C ARG A 291 -12.57 4.48 -4.56
N ALA A 292 -11.44 5.19 -4.50
CA ALA A 292 -10.21 4.83 -5.21
C ALA A 292 -9.74 3.40 -4.87
N LEU A 293 -9.73 3.06 -3.58
CA LEU A 293 -9.37 1.72 -3.12
C LEU A 293 -10.35 0.66 -3.63
N VAL A 294 -11.66 0.94 -3.56
CA VAL A 294 -12.70 0.03 -4.05
C VAL A 294 -12.58 -0.22 -5.54
N GLU A 295 -12.44 0.83 -6.35
CA GLU A 295 -12.28 0.71 -7.79
C GLU A 295 -11.03 -0.10 -8.15
N TYR A 296 -9.93 0.11 -7.41
CA TYR A 296 -8.72 -0.70 -7.55
C TYR A 296 -8.97 -2.19 -7.26
N LEU A 297 -9.60 -2.52 -6.13
CA LEU A 297 -9.87 -3.90 -5.74
C LEU A 297 -10.80 -4.61 -6.75
N LEU A 298 -11.81 -3.91 -7.25
CA LEU A 298 -12.71 -4.44 -8.29
C LEU A 298 -11.98 -4.70 -9.60
N LYS A 299 -11.10 -3.77 -10.02
CA LYS A 299 -10.27 -3.93 -11.21
C LYS A 299 -9.36 -5.15 -11.07
N ARG A 300 -8.70 -5.32 -9.92
CA ARG A 300 -7.81 -6.45 -9.66
C ARG A 300 -8.54 -7.79 -9.69
N LYS A 301 -9.76 -7.86 -9.12
CA LYS A 301 -10.60 -9.08 -9.17
C LYS A 301 -10.94 -9.52 -10.59
N ARG A 302 -11.12 -8.56 -11.53
CA ARG A 302 -11.40 -8.88 -12.95
C ARG A 302 -10.18 -9.37 -13.72
N ILE A 303 -8.98 -9.02 -13.27
CA ILE A 303 -7.72 -9.39 -13.93
C ILE A 303 -7.18 -10.73 -13.38
N GLY A 304 -7.47 -11.04 -12.11
CA GLY A 304 -7.09 -12.30 -11.45
C GLY A 304 -8.17 -13.39 -11.51
N GLY A 305 -9.14 -13.28 -12.41
CA GLY A 305 -10.21 -14.27 -12.65
C GLY A 305 -10.14 -14.89 -14.03
#